data_AF-A0A7C2W4C1-F1
#
_entry.id   AF-A0A7C2W4C1-F1
#
_cell.length_a   1.000
_cell.length_b   1.000
_cell.length_c   1.000
_cell.angle_alpha   90.00
_cell.angle_beta   90.00
_cell.angle_gamma   90.00
#
_symmetry.space_group_name_H-M   'P 1'
#
loop_
_entity.id
_entity.type
_entity.pdbx_description
1 polymer ?
#
loop_
_entity_poly.entity_id
_entity_poly.type
_entity_poly.pdbx_seq_one_letter_code
_entity_poly.pdbx_strand_id
1 'polypeptide(L)'
;REAGKHELSIKPLIAHSTRHYIRVFAQLVPSKSSSEAVGLIYHCRNCLHRRVVKLEDVASTKSSCENCGSLMEIAGPLWIGSIFDKAFCEEVARVANSMDLPNKKELKKVLKLITSEADGPPTFYTVDALSHKYKLKQPKMQELIRKLLSQGFYATPTHFNPKGFRFNGNIADLIKSLTK
;
A
#
# COMPACT_ATOMS: atom_id res chain seq x y z
N ARG A 1 11.59 2.19 15.85
CA ARG A 1 12.66 3.11 16.33
C ARG A 1 12.65 3.19 17.83
N GLU A 2 11.64 3.80 18.46
CA GLU A 2 11.55 3.87 19.93
C GLU A 2 11.54 2.50 20.61
N ALA A 3 10.71 1.55 20.15
CA ALA A 3 10.73 0.18 20.66
C ALA A 3 12.12 -0.48 20.58
N GLY A 4 12.89 -0.18 19.54
CA GLY A 4 14.22 -0.76 19.32
C GLY A 4 15.24 -0.35 20.39
N LYS A 5 15.05 0.79 21.07
CA LYS A 5 15.87 1.20 22.22
C LYS A 5 15.72 0.27 23.42
N HIS A 6 14.67 -0.54 23.44
CA HIS A 6 14.33 -1.46 24.51
C HIS A 6 14.40 -2.93 24.05
N GLU A 7 15.14 -3.22 22.97
CA GLU A 7 15.23 -4.57 22.39
C GLU A 7 13.86 -5.13 21.96
N LEU A 8 12.92 -4.24 21.62
CA LEU A 8 11.60 -4.57 21.13
C LEU A 8 11.42 -4.13 19.67
N SER A 9 10.54 -4.83 18.98
CA SER A 9 10.11 -4.52 17.62
C SER A 9 8.61 -4.32 17.61
N ILE A 10 8.13 -3.60 16.59
CA ILE A 10 6.70 -3.41 16.37
C ILE A 10 6.26 -4.32 15.23
N LYS A 11 5.21 -5.10 15.48
CA LYS A 11 4.42 -5.79 14.45
C LYS A 11 3.11 -5.01 14.26
N PRO A 12 2.95 -4.23 13.17
CA PRO A 12 1.68 -3.62 12.86
C PRO A 12 0.59 -4.68 12.67
N LEU A 13 -0.54 -4.49 13.33
CA LEU A 13 -1.72 -5.33 13.20
C LEU A 13 -2.72 -4.70 12.24
N ILE A 14 -3.03 -3.42 12.43
CA ILE A 14 -3.87 -2.63 11.53
C ILE A 14 -3.37 -1.19 11.56
N ALA A 15 -3.01 -0.63 10.40
CA ALA A 15 -2.86 0.80 10.22
C ALA A 15 -3.94 1.31 9.27
N HIS A 16 -4.75 2.28 9.71
CA HIS A 16 -5.75 2.87 8.85
C HIS A 16 -5.75 4.39 8.92
N SER A 17 -6.06 5.01 7.78
CA SER A 17 -6.37 6.44 7.70
C SER A 17 -7.88 6.61 7.52
N THR A 18 -8.51 7.32 8.44
CA THR A 18 -9.93 7.61 8.36
C THR A 18 -10.16 9.08 8.66
N ARG A 19 -10.75 9.81 7.70
CA ARG A 19 -10.88 11.28 7.74
C ARG A 19 -9.52 11.96 7.89
N HIS A 20 -9.24 12.60 9.02
CA HIS A 20 -8.05 13.41 9.27
C HIS A 20 -7.10 12.80 10.31
N TYR A 21 -7.26 11.53 10.66
CA TYR A 21 -6.38 10.85 11.60
C TYR A 21 -5.88 9.52 11.05
N ILE A 22 -4.66 9.18 11.45
CA ILE A 22 -4.04 7.88 11.23
C ILE A 22 -4.06 7.14 12.56
N ARG A 23 -4.52 5.89 12.55
CA ARG A 23 -4.51 5.02 13.73
C ARG A 23 -3.75 3.75 13.41
N VAL A 24 -2.88 3.35 14.33
CA VAL A 24 -2.05 2.15 14.22
C VAL A 24 -2.26 1.31 15.46
N PHE A 25 -2.71 0.07 15.27
CA PHE A 25 -2.67 -0.98 16.26
C PHE A 25 -1.45 -1.83 16.00
N ALA A 26 -0.64 -2.04 17.04
CA ALA A 26 0.66 -2.66 16.92
C ALA A 26 0.92 -3.53 18.15
N GLN A 27 1.54 -4.68 17.91
CA GLN A 27 2.03 -5.55 18.97
C GLN A 27 3.54 -5.31 19.16
N LEU A 28 3.97 -5.20 20.42
CA LEU A 28 5.39 -5.23 20.76
C LEU A 28 5.85 -6.68 20.82
N VAL A 29 6.95 -6.99 20.14
CA VAL A 29 7.55 -8.31 20.11
C VAL A 29 9.03 -8.22 20.45
N PRO A 30 9.65 -9.23 21.08
CA PRO A 30 11.09 -9.25 21.30
C PRO A 30 11.84 -9.11 19.96
N SER A 31 12.81 -8.20 19.92
CA SER A 31 13.55 -7.91 18.70
C SER A 31 14.52 -9.04 18.39
N LYS A 32 14.23 -9.83 17.36
CA LYS A 32 15.20 -10.78 16.78
C LYS A 32 16.04 -10.17 15.66
N SER A 33 15.52 -9.16 14.94
CA SER A 33 16.21 -8.42 13.86
C SER A 33 15.28 -7.42 13.14
N SER A 34 14.63 -6.46 13.81
CA SER A 34 13.67 -5.55 13.13
C SER A 34 14.30 -4.37 12.38
N SER A 35 15.22 -4.66 11.47
CA SER A 35 15.70 -3.69 10.46
C SER A 35 14.94 -3.83 9.12
N GLU A 36 14.40 -5.01 8.83
CA GLU A 36 13.97 -5.38 7.48
C GLU A 36 12.71 -4.65 6.95
N ALA A 37 11.91 -4.07 7.84
CA ALA A 37 10.66 -3.39 7.48
C ALA A 37 10.81 -1.88 7.32
N VAL A 38 12.01 -1.32 7.47
CA VAL A 38 12.30 0.11 7.24
C VAL A 38 13.10 0.27 5.96
N GLY A 39 12.72 1.24 5.13
CA GLY A 39 13.39 1.51 3.87
C GLY A 39 12.97 2.84 3.27
N LEU A 40 13.21 2.98 1.96
CA LEU A 40 12.95 4.16 1.17
C LEU A 40 11.94 3.84 0.06
N ILE A 41 11.15 4.85 -0.32
CA ILE A 41 10.32 4.82 -1.51
C ILE A 41 10.88 5.83 -2.49
N TYR A 42 11.28 5.36 -3.67
CA TYR A 42 11.68 6.19 -4.80
C TYR A 42 10.43 6.45 -5.63
N HIS A 43 10.14 7.70 -5.94
CA HIS A 43 8.97 8.11 -6.71
C HIS A 43 9.38 9.00 -7.89
N CYS A 44 9.09 8.52 -9.11
CA CYS A 44 9.29 9.32 -10.30
C CYS A 44 8.09 10.24 -10.52
N ARG A 45 8.25 11.55 -10.30
CA ARG A 45 7.20 12.54 -10.59
C ARG A 45 6.86 12.65 -12.07
N ASN A 46 7.80 12.25 -12.94
CA ASN A 46 7.54 12.25 -14.37
C ASN A 46 6.56 11.13 -14.74
N CYS A 47 6.88 9.85 -14.58
CA CYS A 47 6.01 8.76 -15.05
C CYS A 47 5.17 8.08 -13.96
N LEU A 48 5.20 8.58 -12.72
CA LEU A 48 4.54 7.96 -11.55
C LEU A 48 5.11 6.59 -11.12
N HIS A 49 6.16 6.08 -11.78
CA HIS A 49 6.85 4.86 -11.34
C HIS A 49 7.30 4.97 -9.89
N ARG A 50 7.16 3.88 -9.14
CA ARG A 50 7.60 3.79 -7.75
C ARG A 50 8.43 2.54 -7.53
N ARG A 51 9.43 2.65 -6.68
CA ARG A 51 10.28 1.55 -6.25
C ARG A 51 10.45 1.59 -4.74
N VAL A 52 10.33 0.43 -4.12
CA VAL A 52 10.61 0.23 -2.68
C VAL A 52 12.03 -0.28 -2.57
N VAL A 53 12.83 0.33 -1.70
CA VAL A 53 14.27 0.06 -1.55
C VAL A 53 14.57 -0.16 -0.08
N LYS A 54 15.09 -1.33 0.28
CA LYS A 54 15.56 -1.57 1.66
C LYS A 54 16.79 -0.72 1.96
N LEU A 55 17.04 -0.43 3.24
CA LEU A 55 18.18 0.39 3.64
C LEU A 55 19.53 -0.20 3.20
N GLU A 56 19.66 -1.53 3.18
CA GLU A 56 20.86 -2.24 2.73
C GLU A 56 21.14 -2.09 1.23
N ASP A 57 20.11 -1.89 0.40
CA ASP A 57 20.24 -1.82 -1.06
C ASP A 57 20.45 -0.39 -1.59
N VAL A 58 20.45 0.62 -0.70
CA VAL A 58 20.47 2.04 -1.10
C VAL A 58 21.73 2.38 -1.88
N ALA A 59 22.90 1.89 -1.47
CA ALA A 59 24.18 2.19 -2.11
C ALA A 59 24.25 1.68 -3.57
N SER A 60 23.59 0.55 -3.86
CA SER A 60 23.52 -0.04 -5.21
C SER A 60 22.36 0.50 -6.06
N THR A 61 21.52 1.36 -5.49
CA THR A 61 20.29 1.83 -6.14
C THR A 61 20.52 3.14 -6.90
N LYS A 62 20.25 3.13 -8.21
CA LYS A 62 20.31 4.34 -9.05
C LYS A 62 19.19 5.31 -8.69
N SER A 63 19.49 6.61 -8.67
CA SER A 63 18.49 7.68 -8.49
C SER A 63 17.62 7.93 -9.72
N SER A 64 17.98 7.39 -10.89
CA SER A 64 17.19 7.49 -12.11
C SER A 64 16.07 6.45 -12.17
N CYS A 65 14.96 6.84 -12.80
CA CYS A 65 13.79 6.01 -13.01
C CYS A 65 14.07 4.95 -14.07
N GLU A 66 13.89 3.68 -13.72
CA GLU A 66 14.04 2.55 -14.66
C GLU A 66 13.00 2.53 -15.80
N ASN A 67 11.89 3.27 -15.66
CA ASN A 67 10.85 3.36 -16.69
C ASN A 67 11.08 4.51 -17.69
N CYS A 68 11.61 5.67 -17.26
CA CYS A 68 11.71 6.84 -18.14
C CYS A 68 13.02 7.65 -18.02
N GLY A 69 13.98 7.19 -17.23
CA GLY A 69 15.28 7.85 -17.05
C GLY A 69 15.29 9.11 -16.19
N SER A 70 14.14 9.72 -15.89
CA SER A 70 14.07 10.92 -15.04
C SER A 70 14.54 10.66 -13.62
N LEU A 71 15.09 11.69 -12.95
CA LEU A 71 15.46 11.62 -11.55
C LEU A 71 14.23 11.31 -10.67
N MET A 72 14.42 10.46 -9.66
CA MET A 72 13.37 10.08 -8.71
C MET A 72 13.52 10.84 -7.40
N GLU A 73 12.39 11.23 -6.81
CA GLU A 73 12.32 11.75 -5.45
C GLU A 73 12.43 10.58 -4.47
N ILE A 74 13.00 10.81 -3.30
CA ILE A 74 13.24 9.79 -2.28
C ILE A 74 12.46 10.16 -1.02
N ALA A 75 11.64 9.23 -0.53
CA ALA A 75 10.91 9.36 0.72
C ALA A 75 11.36 8.29 1.73
N GLY A 76 11.62 8.71 2.96
CA GLY A 76 12.01 7.82 4.07
C GLY A 76 13.19 8.39 4.85
N PRO A 77 13.79 7.59 5.74
CA PRO A 77 13.43 6.21 6.10
C PRO A 77 12.02 6.07 6.70
N LEU A 78 11.25 5.12 6.20
CA LEU A 78 9.86 4.86 6.60
C LEU A 78 9.54 3.35 6.61
N TRP A 79 8.39 2.97 7.15
CA TRP A 79 7.93 1.59 7.14
C TRP A 79 7.52 1.14 5.73
N ILE A 80 8.21 0.13 5.20
CA ILE A 80 7.96 -0.46 3.87
C ILE A 80 7.42 -1.89 3.95
N GLY A 81 7.35 -2.47 5.16
CA GLY A 81 6.74 -3.78 5.39
C GLY A 81 5.21 -3.74 5.39
N SER A 82 4.58 -4.89 5.66
CA SER A 82 3.12 -4.94 5.81
C SER A 82 2.66 -4.04 6.97
N ILE A 83 1.57 -3.32 6.74
CA ILE A 83 0.89 -2.51 7.77
C ILE A 83 -0.38 -3.21 8.29
N PHE A 84 -0.61 -4.45 7.85
CA PHE A 84 -1.75 -5.27 8.19
C PHE A 84 -1.31 -6.69 8.54
N ASP A 85 -1.84 -7.21 9.65
CA ASP A 85 -1.88 -8.64 9.90
C ASP A 85 -3.24 -9.14 9.41
N LYS A 86 -3.25 -9.89 8.30
CA LYS A 86 -4.49 -10.28 7.63
C LYS A 86 -5.39 -11.12 8.54
N ALA A 87 -4.83 -12.08 9.28
CA ALA A 87 -5.58 -12.92 10.19
C ALA A 87 -6.20 -12.09 11.32
N PHE A 88 -5.46 -11.12 11.85
CA PHE A 88 -6.00 -10.16 12.82
C PHE A 88 -7.12 -9.29 12.22
N CYS A 89 -6.96 -8.78 10.99
CA CYS A 89 -7.99 -8.01 10.30
C CYS A 89 -9.29 -8.83 10.11
N GLU A 90 -9.16 -10.10 9.69
CA GLU A 90 -10.27 -11.04 9.53
C GLU A 90 -10.98 -11.29 10.86
N GLU A 91 -10.23 -11.48 11.94
CA GLU A 91 -10.77 -11.70 13.28
C GLU A 91 -11.50 -10.45 13.81
N VAL A 92 -10.93 -9.26 13.63
CA VAL A 92 -11.59 -7.99 13.96
C VAL A 92 -12.89 -7.83 13.18
N ALA A 93 -12.90 -8.18 11.88
CA ALA A 93 -14.11 -8.15 11.07
C ALA A 93 -15.17 -9.14 11.56
N ARG A 94 -14.76 -10.34 12.01
CA ARG A 94 -15.65 -11.35 12.57
C ARG A 94 -16.29 -10.86 13.86
N VAL A 95 -15.51 -10.36 14.81
CA VAL A 95 -16.00 -9.83 16.10
C VAL A 95 -16.89 -8.60 15.91
N ALA A 96 -16.49 -7.65 15.06
CA ALA A 96 -17.30 -6.47 14.78
C ALA A 96 -18.67 -6.83 14.15
N ASN A 97 -18.76 -7.94 13.42
CA ASN A 97 -20.03 -8.44 12.86
C ASN A 97 -20.95 -9.05 13.92
N SER A 98 -20.45 -9.56 15.05
CA SER A 98 -21.28 -10.11 16.13
C SER A 98 -21.72 -9.06 17.16
N MET A 99 -21.01 -7.94 17.27
CA MET A 99 -21.34 -6.86 18.22
C MET A 99 -22.46 -5.94 17.72
N ASP A 100 -23.17 -5.31 18.64
CA ASP A 100 -24.02 -4.15 18.33
C ASP A 100 -23.19 -2.86 18.51
N LEU A 101 -22.92 -2.18 17.39
CA LEU A 101 -22.01 -1.04 17.34
C LEU A 101 -22.67 0.13 16.61
N PRO A 102 -22.57 1.36 17.16
CA PRO A 102 -22.94 2.55 16.42
C PRO A 102 -21.96 2.68 15.24
N ASN A 103 -22.46 2.61 14.01
CA ASN A 103 -21.68 2.57 12.74
C ASN A 103 -21.19 1.20 12.25
N LYS A 104 -21.78 0.08 12.71
CA LYS A 104 -21.46 -1.28 12.23
C LYS A 104 -21.38 -1.42 10.71
N LYS A 105 -22.30 -0.80 9.96
CA LYS A 105 -22.32 -0.87 8.48
C LYS A 105 -21.06 -0.26 7.85
N GLU A 106 -20.62 0.89 8.35
CA GLU A 106 -19.46 1.59 7.80
C GLU A 106 -18.16 0.88 8.22
N LEU A 107 -18.07 0.48 9.49
CA LEU A 107 -16.96 -0.33 9.99
C LEU A 107 -16.80 -1.61 9.16
N LYS A 108 -17.90 -2.32 8.86
CA LYS A 108 -17.88 -3.53 8.03
C LYS A 108 -17.32 -3.28 6.63
N LYS A 109 -17.65 -2.16 6.00
CA LYS A 109 -17.11 -1.79 4.67
C LYS A 109 -15.61 -1.54 4.75
N VAL A 110 -15.17 -0.75 5.71
CA VAL A 110 -13.75 -0.40 5.90
C VAL A 110 -12.93 -1.64 6.22
N LEU A 111 -13.37 -2.49 7.16
CA LEU A 111 -12.68 -3.72 7.50
C LEU A 111 -12.62 -4.70 6.32
N LYS A 112 -13.72 -4.86 5.56
CA LYS A 112 -13.71 -5.68 4.34
C LYS A 112 -12.67 -5.19 3.33
N LEU A 113 -12.57 -3.87 3.15
CA LEU A 113 -11.59 -3.27 2.25
C LEU A 113 -10.16 -3.49 2.75
N ILE A 114 -9.90 -3.20 4.04
CA ILE A 114 -8.59 -3.43 4.69
C ILE A 114 -8.15 -4.90 4.56
N THR A 115 -9.03 -5.84 4.88
CA THR A 115 -8.73 -7.28 4.74
C THR A 115 -8.42 -7.65 3.30
N SER A 116 -9.15 -7.08 2.33
CA SER A 116 -8.91 -7.37 0.91
C SER A 116 -7.59 -6.82 0.40
N GLU A 117 -7.12 -5.69 0.93
CA GLU A 117 -5.88 -5.06 0.48
C GLU A 117 -4.64 -5.46 1.30
N ALA A 118 -4.81 -6.31 2.31
CA ALA A 118 -3.80 -6.63 3.33
C ALA A 118 -2.50 -7.20 2.73
N ASP A 119 -2.61 -7.97 1.66
CA ASP A 119 -1.48 -8.60 0.96
C ASP A 119 -0.87 -7.70 -0.12
N GLY A 120 -1.35 -6.47 -0.24
CA GLY A 120 -0.94 -5.56 -1.30
C GLY A 120 0.40 -4.88 -1.03
N PRO A 121 1.08 -4.40 -2.08
CA PRO A 121 2.33 -3.66 -1.96
C PRO A 121 2.19 -2.41 -1.10
N PRO A 122 3.28 -1.87 -0.52
CA PRO A 122 3.24 -0.74 0.42
C PRO A 122 2.78 0.58 -0.21
N THR A 123 2.78 0.68 -1.54
CA THR A 123 2.31 1.85 -2.27
C THR A 123 1.06 1.56 -3.11
N PHE A 124 0.36 2.62 -3.48
CA PHE A 124 -0.80 2.56 -4.36
C PHE A 124 -0.72 3.63 -5.45
N TYR A 125 -1.49 3.42 -6.51
CA TYR A 125 -1.74 4.38 -7.58
C TYR A 125 -3.15 4.93 -7.46
N THR A 126 -3.41 6.09 -8.07
CA THR A 126 -4.78 6.59 -8.21
C THR A 126 -5.16 6.73 -9.66
N VAL A 127 -6.41 6.38 -9.99
CA VAL A 127 -6.91 6.39 -11.36
C VAL A 127 -6.90 7.79 -11.99
N ASP A 128 -7.11 8.83 -11.18
CA ASP A 128 -7.07 10.23 -11.62
C ASP A 128 -5.64 10.70 -11.94
N ALA A 129 -4.66 10.35 -11.11
CA ALA A 129 -3.26 10.68 -11.39
C ALA A 129 -2.76 9.99 -12.67
N LEU A 130 -3.12 8.72 -12.86
CA LEU A 130 -2.80 7.98 -14.08
C LEU A 130 -3.48 8.59 -15.30
N SER A 131 -4.78 8.87 -15.22
CA SER A 131 -5.57 9.45 -16.32
C SER A 131 -5.03 10.82 -16.73
N HIS A 132 -4.70 11.67 -15.75
CA HIS A 132 -4.08 12.97 -16.01
C HIS A 132 -2.71 12.83 -16.65
N LYS A 133 -1.84 11.96 -16.11
CA LYS A 133 -0.48 11.81 -16.61
C LYS A 133 -0.41 11.25 -18.03
N TYR A 134 -1.25 10.26 -18.33
CA TYR A 134 -1.22 9.52 -19.59
C TYR A 134 -2.32 9.94 -20.57
N LYS A 135 -3.08 11.00 -20.25
CA LYS A 135 -4.20 11.52 -21.04
C LYS A 135 -5.22 10.43 -21.40
N LEU A 136 -5.51 9.54 -20.44
CA LEU A 136 -6.42 8.41 -20.62
C LEU A 136 -7.82 8.77 -20.12
N LYS A 137 -8.85 8.13 -20.70
CA LYS A 137 -10.19 8.16 -20.13
C LYS A 137 -10.17 7.44 -18.78
N GLN A 138 -10.71 8.07 -17.74
CA GLN A 138 -10.71 7.49 -16.40
C GLN A 138 -11.56 6.20 -16.37
N PRO A 139 -10.96 5.02 -16.11
CA PRO A 139 -11.69 3.77 -16.03
C PRO A 139 -12.51 3.69 -14.74
N LYS A 140 -13.57 2.88 -14.74
CA LYS A 140 -14.23 2.51 -13.47
C LYS A 140 -13.29 1.62 -12.67
N MET A 141 -13.12 1.91 -11.38
CA MET A 141 -12.21 1.16 -10.50
C MET A 141 -12.44 -0.36 -10.57
N GLN A 142 -13.70 -0.81 -10.51
CA GLN A 142 -14.03 -2.23 -10.56
C GLN A 142 -13.68 -2.90 -11.90
N GLU A 143 -13.74 -2.17 -13.02
CA GLU A 143 -13.35 -2.68 -14.34
C GLU A 143 -11.84 -2.81 -14.44
N LEU A 144 -11.10 -1.79 -13.95
CA LEU A 144 -9.65 -1.81 -13.89
C LEU A 144 -9.13 -2.98 -13.05
N ILE A 145 -9.64 -3.13 -11.82
CA ILE A 145 -9.22 -4.23 -10.92
C ILE A 145 -9.48 -5.59 -11.56
N ARG A 146 -10.69 -5.82 -12.13
CA ARG A 146 -11.01 -7.08 -12.81
C ARG A 146 -10.05 -7.38 -13.96
N LYS A 147 -9.70 -6.37 -14.75
CA LYS A 147 -8.78 -6.50 -15.87
C LYS A 147 -7.35 -6.82 -15.43
N LEU A 148 -6.86 -6.18 -14.38
CA LEU A 148 -5.53 -6.46 -13.84
C LEU A 148 -5.44 -7.88 -13.25
N LEU A 149 -6.48 -8.29 -12.50
CA LEU A 149 -6.60 -9.65 -11.98
C LEU A 149 -6.66 -10.69 -13.10
N SER A 150 -7.41 -10.44 -14.19
CA SER A 150 -7.49 -11.37 -15.33
C SER A 150 -6.18 -11.52 -16.10
N GLN A 151 -5.22 -10.61 -15.89
CA GLN A 151 -3.87 -10.66 -16.46
C GLN A 151 -2.84 -11.30 -15.52
N GLY A 152 -3.27 -11.79 -14.34
CA GLY A 152 -2.40 -12.44 -13.37
C GLY A 152 -1.70 -11.48 -12.40
N PHE A 153 -2.04 -10.18 -12.42
CA PHE A 153 -1.52 -9.23 -11.43
C PHE A 153 -2.36 -9.26 -10.15
N TYR A 154 -1.73 -8.87 -9.03
CA TYR A 154 -2.45 -8.47 -7.83
C TYR A 154 -2.94 -7.04 -8.01
N ALA A 155 -4.24 -6.82 -7.81
CA ALA A 155 -4.81 -5.48 -7.78
C ALA A 155 -5.99 -5.43 -6.80
N THR A 156 -6.00 -4.42 -5.93
CA THR A 156 -7.10 -4.20 -4.97
C THR A 156 -7.35 -2.71 -4.78
N PRO A 157 -8.60 -2.25 -4.60
CA PRO A 157 -8.84 -0.90 -4.10
C PRO A 157 -8.15 -0.71 -2.74
N THR A 158 -7.87 0.53 -2.36
CA THR A 158 -7.27 0.84 -1.04
C THR A 158 -8.17 1.74 -0.18
N HIS A 159 -8.17 1.54 1.14
CA HIS A 159 -8.90 2.40 2.07
C HIS A 159 -8.32 3.83 2.13
N PHE A 160 -7.06 4.03 1.72
CA PHE A 160 -6.41 5.34 1.79
C PHE A 160 -7.01 6.37 0.84
N ASN A 161 -7.56 5.94 -0.30
CA ASN A 161 -8.10 6.85 -1.31
C ASN A 161 -9.22 6.15 -2.10
N PRO A 162 -10.42 6.75 -2.24
CA PRO A 162 -11.52 6.19 -3.03
C PRO A 162 -11.19 5.94 -4.51
N LYS A 163 -10.23 6.69 -5.06
CA LYS A 163 -9.69 6.53 -6.42
C LYS A 163 -8.37 5.75 -6.43
N GLY A 164 -7.94 5.22 -5.29
CA GLY A 164 -6.69 4.50 -5.11
C GLY A 164 -6.83 2.99 -5.25
N PHE A 165 -5.77 2.36 -5.74
CA PHE A 165 -5.62 0.91 -5.77
C PHE A 165 -4.16 0.49 -5.61
N ARG A 166 -3.95 -0.63 -4.92
CA ARG A 166 -2.67 -1.32 -4.84
C ARG A 166 -2.49 -2.18 -6.08
N PHE A 167 -1.26 -2.27 -6.58
CA PHE A 167 -0.90 -3.02 -7.78
C PHE A 167 0.56 -3.47 -7.70
N ASN A 168 0.82 -4.75 -7.93
CA ASN A 168 2.16 -5.34 -7.75
C ASN A 168 3.05 -5.31 -9.01
N GLY A 169 2.51 -4.96 -10.17
CA GLY A 169 3.29 -4.80 -11.40
C GLY A 169 3.98 -3.44 -11.51
N ASN A 170 4.77 -3.26 -12.58
CA ASN A 170 5.39 -1.97 -12.88
C ASN A 170 4.43 -1.02 -13.60
N ILE A 171 4.80 0.27 -13.69
CA ILE A 171 3.96 1.26 -14.35
C ILE A 171 3.72 0.95 -15.84
N ALA A 172 4.69 0.37 -16.54
CA ALA A 172 4.55 0.06 -17.96
C ALA A 172 3.45 -0.98 -18.22
N ASP A 173 3.40 -2.04 -17.41
CA ASP A 173 2.34 -3.05 -17.43
C ASP A 173 0.97 -2.43 -17.14
N LEU A 174 0.91 -1.55 -16.14
CA LEU A 174 -0.32 -0.85 -15.78
C LEU A 174 -0.86 0.01 -16.93
N ILE A 175 0.01 0.76 -17.61
CA ILE A 175 -0.40 1.60 -18.75
C ILE A 175 -0.82 0.76 -19.94
N LYS A 176 -0.09 -0.31 -20.26
CA LYS A 176 -0.47 -1.27 -21.31
C LYS A 176 -1.86 -1.85 -21.07
N SER A 177 -2.21 -2.09 -19.81
CA SER A 177 -3.53 -2.58 -19.41
C SER A 177 -4.61 -1.52 -19.44
N LEU A 178 -4.27 -0.23 -19.42
CA LEU A 178 -5.25 0.85 -19.54
C LEU A 178 -5.52 1.28 -20.99
N THR A 179 -4.58 1.04 -21.90
CA THR A 179 -4.69 1.44 -23.32
C THR A 179 -5.30 0.38 -24.24
N LYS A 180 -5.24 -0.90 -23.86
CA LYS A 180 -5.95 -1.99 -24.55
C LYS A 180 -7.43 -2.02 -24.18
#